data_AF-A0A166CK44-F1
#
_entry.id   AF-A0A166CK44-F1
#
_cell.length_a   1.000
_cell.length_b   1.000
_cell.length_c   1.000
_cell.angle_alpha   90.00
_cell.angle_beta   90.00
_cell.angle_gamma   90.00
#
_symmetry.space_group_name_H-M   'P 1'
#
loop_
_entity.id
_entity.type
_entity.pdbx_description
1 polymer ?
#
loop_
_entity_poly.entity_id
_entity_poly.type
_entity_poly.pdbx_seq_one_letter_code
_entity_poly.pdbx_strand_id
1 'polypeptide(L)' 'LRSTKTHSSLVFHVASDEIADQLVASRVSIDGALYRTEHITLRPSKCFNCFRIGHIAAYCHHPTACGICAGPHHTDAC' A
#
# COMPACT_ATOMS: atom_id res chain seq x y z
N LEU A 1 8.90 -13.31 12.57
CA LEU A 1 7.50 -12.85 12.58
C LEU A 1 7.37 -11.64 13.50
N ARG A 2 6.92 -10.48 13.00
CA ARG A 2 6.81 -9.25 13.80
C ARG A 2 5.64 -9.38 14.80
N SER A 3 5.97 -9.70 16.05
CA SER A 3 5.07 -10.13 17.12
C SER A 3 4.08 -9.08 17.66
N THR A 4 4.02 -7.87 17.10
CA THR A 4 3.29 -6.73 17.70
C THR A 4 2.26 -6.06 16.77
N LYS A 5 1.92 -6.69 15.64
CA LYS A 5 0.97 -6.09 14.68
C LYS A 5 -0.47 -6.37 15.10
N THR A 6 -1.19 -5.32 15.53
CA THR A 6 -2.59 -5.39 15.97
C THR A 6 -3.61 -5.37 14.83
N HIS A 7 -3.23 -4.84 13.67
CA HIS A 7 -4.09 -4.78 12.48
C HIS A 7 -3.35 -5.27 11.25
N SER A 8 -3.94 -6.21 10.52
CA SER A 8 -3.48 -6.69 9.20
C SER A 8 -4.64 -6.74 8.22
N SER A 9 -4.31 -6.66 6.94
CA SER A 9 -5.25 -6.83 5.83
C SER A 9 -4.86 -8.08 5.06
N LEU A 10 -5.86 -8.80 4.55
CA LEU A 10 -5.67 -9.88 3.59
C LEU A 10 -6.05 -9.37 2.20
N VAL A 11 -5.28 -9.77 1.19
CA VAL A 11 -5.56 -9.45 -0.21
C VAL A 11 -5.86 -10.75 -0.93
N PHE A 12 -7.04 -10.83 -1.53
CA PHE A 12 -7.46 -11.97 -2.33
C PHE A 12 -7.33 -11.63 -3.81
N HIS A 13 -6.74 -12.53 -4.58
CA HIS A 13 -6.88 -12.53 -6.03
C HIS A 13 -8.01 -13.50 -6.38
N VAL A 14 -9.00 -13.02 -7.11
CA VAL A 14 -10.18 -13.80 -7.52
C VAL A 14 -10.27 -13.86 -9.04
N ALA A 15 -11.03 -14.81 -9.56
CA ALA A 15 -11.07 -15.11 -10.98
C ALA A 15 -11.85 -14.08 -11.81
N SER A 16 -12.79 -13.35 -11.20
CA SER A 16 -13.62 -12.37 -11.90
C SER A 16 -14.11 -11.25 -10.98
N ASP A 17 -14.56 -10.15 -11.58
CA ASP A 17 -15.07 -8.98 -10.87
C ASP A 17 -16.38 -9.30 -10.14
N GLU A 18 -17.21 -10.19 -10.67
CA GLU A 18 -18.46 -10.60 -10.01
C GLU A 18 -18.20 -11.27 -8.66
N ILE A 19 -17.13 -12.07 -8.56
CA ILE A 19 -16.72 -12.69 -7.30
C ILE A 19 -16.22 -11.61 -6.34
N ALA A 20 -15.46 -10.63 -6.84
CA ALA A 20 -14.97 -9.53 -6.02
C ALA A 20 -16.15 -8.71 -5.43
N ASP A 21 -17.11 -8.35 -6.27
CA ASP A 21 -18.33 -7.63 -5.88
C ASP A 21 -19.14 -8.43 -4.85
N GLN A 22 -19.29 -9.73 -5.07
CA GLN A 22 -19.96 -10.62 -4.13
C GLN A 22 -19.26 -10.67 -2.77
N LEU A 23 -17.92 -10.71 -2.73
CA LEU A 23 -17.16 -10.70 -1.49
C LEU A 23 -17.28 -9.37 -0.73
N VAL A 24 -17.38 -8.25 -1.46
CA VAL A 24 -17.63 -6.93 -0.86
C VAL A 24 -19.04 -6.85 -0.29
N ALA A 25 -20.05 -7.33 -1.02
CA ALA A 25 -21.45 -7.32 -0.59
C ALA A 25 -21.70 -8.25 0.60
N SER A 26 -21.14 -9.47 0.57
CA SER A 26 -21.40 -10.50 1.58
C SER A 26 -20.49 -10.41 2.82
N ARG A 27 -19.35 -9.69 2.71
CA ARG A 27 -18.26 -9.68 3.69
C ARG A 27 -17.61 -11.05 3.88
N VAL A 28 -16.37 -11.08 4.36
CA VAL A 28 -15.64 -12.33 4.60
C VAL A 28 -15.74 -12.71 6.07
N SER A 29 -16.25 -13.91 6.35
CA SER A 29 -16.23 -14.49 7.70
C SER A 29 -14.90 -15.19 7.96
N ILE A 30 -14.21 -14.84 9.04
CA ILE A 30 -13.01 -15.52 9.52
C ILE A 30 -13.20 -15.73 11.02
N ASP A 31 -13.09 -16.97 11.48
CA ASP A 31 -13.32 -17.35 12.90
C ASP A 31 -14.67 -16.85 13.45
N GLY A 32 -15.70 -16.84 12.60
CA GLY A 32 -17.06 -16.41 12.96
C GLY A 32 -17.27 -14.89 13.01
N ALA A 33 -16.23 -14.08 12.77
CA ALA A 33 -16.34 -12.64 12.67
C ALA A 33 -16.42 -12.18 11.20
N LEU A 34 -17.34 -11.26 10.90
CA LEU A 34 -17.47 -10.66 9.57
C LEU A 34 -16.51 -9.47 9.43
N TYR A 35 -15.55 -9.59 8.51
CA TYR A 35 -14.56 -8.56 8.23
C TYR A 35 -15.02 -7.64 7.12
N ARG A 36 -14.61 -6.37 7.22
CA ARG A 36 -14.82 -5.40 6.15
C ARG A 36 -14.02 -5.84 4.93
N THR A 37 -14.72 -5.94 3.80
CA THR A 37 -14.15 -6.28 2.50
C THR A 37 -14.31 -5.08 1.58
N GLU A 38 -13.28 -4.78 0.78
CA GLU A 38 -13.29 -3.69 -0.18
C GLU A 38 -12.42 -4.04 -1.40
N HIS A 39 -12.67 -3.39 -2.54
CA HIS A 39 -11.80 -3.50 -3.70
C HIS A 39 -10.46 -2.84 -3.41
N ILE A 40 -9.38 -3.57 -3.68
CA ILE A 40 -8.04 -3.02 -3.54
C ILE A 40 -7.71 -2.09 -4.72
N THR A 41 -7.49 -0.81 -4.43
CA THR A 41 -6.89 0.11 -5.40
C THR A 41 -5.37 0.09 -5.26
N LEU A 42 -4.69 -0.62 -6.17
CA LEU A 42 -3.23 -0.62 -6.21
C LEU A 42 -2.73 0.75 -6.65
N ARG A 43 -2.05 1.46 -5.75
CA ARG A 43 -1.38 2.71 -6.09
C ARG A 43 0.05 2.42 -6.54
N PRO A 44 0.56 3.12 -7.57
CA PRO A 44 1.96 2.99 -7.96
C PRO A 44 2.85 3.33 -6.77
N SER A 45 3.94 2.58 -6.60
CA SER A 45 4.88 2.83 -5.51
C SER A 45 5.50 4.22 -5.67
N LYS A 46 5.43 5.01 -4.59
CA LYS A 46 6.14 6.29 -4.49
C LYS A 46 7.50 6.05 -3.83
N CYS A 47 8.56 6.53 -4.45
CA CYS A 47 9.90 6.49 -3.89
C CYS A 47 10.04 7.53 -2.78
N PHE A 48 10.51 7.14 -1.59
CA PHE A 48 10.75 8.06 -0.48
C PHE A 48 12.10 8.79 -0.53
N ASN A 49 12.95 8.49 -1.52
CA ASN A 49 14.22 9.19 -1.74
C ASN A 49 14.07 10.38 -2.70
N CYS A 50 13.47 10.14 -3.87
CA CYS A 50 13.33 11.15 -4.92
C CYS A 50 11.89 11.61 -5.16
N PHE A 51 10.91 11.07 -4.41
CA PHE A 51 9.49 11.40 -4.48
C PHE A 51 8.79 11.15 -5.84
N ARG A 52 9.46 10.45 -6.78
CA ARG A 52 8.89 9.99 -8.05
C ARG A 52 8.12 8.68 -7.88
N ILE A 53 7.18 8.43 -8.80
CA ILE A 53 6.41 7.18 -8.86
C ILE A 53 7.12 6.13 -9.72
N GLY A 54 6.74 4.86 -9.55
CA GLY A 54 7.18 3.74 -10.39
C GLY A 54 8.32 2.90 -9.82
N HIS A 55 8.91 3.30 -8.68
CA HIS A 55 9.89 2.51 -7.94
C HIS A 55 9.83 2.81 -6.44
N ILE A 56 10.43 1.95 -5.63
CA ILE A 56 10.64 2.17 -4.18
C ILE A 56 12.07 2.66 -3.92
N ALA A 57 12.31 3.25 -2.74
CA ALA A 57 13.61 3.80 -2.37
C ALA A 57 14.78 2.79 -2.49
N ALA A 58 14.52 1.51 -2.23
CA ALA A 58 15.52 0.44 -2.35
C ALA A 58 16.05 0.25 -3.78
N TYR A 59 15.31 0.68 -4.80
CA TYR A 59 15.69 0.61 -6.22
C TYR A 59 15.84 2.00 -6.85
N CYS A 60 16.12 3.03 -6.04
CA CYS A 60 16.24 4.40 -6.53
C CYS A 60 17.66 4.68 -7.03
N HIS A 61 17.78 5.22 -8.25
CA HIS A 61 19.04 5.69 -8.84
C HIS A 61 19.07 7.21 -9.03
N HIS A 62 18.09 7.93 -8.48
CA HIS A 62 18.02 9.39 -8.54
C HIS A 62 18.64 10.03 -7.30
N PRO A 63 19.16 11.27 -7.41
CA PRO A 63 19.56 12.05 -6.25
C PRO A 63 18.41 12.21 -5.24
N THR A 64 18.76 12.34 -3.97
CA THR A 64 17.82 12.70 -2.91
C THR A 64 17.14 14.03 -3.24
N ALA A 65 15.83 14.09 -3.03
CA ALA A 65 15.05 15.32 -3.12
C ALA A 65 14.26 15.52 -1.83
N CYS A 66 14.03 16.77 -1.43
CA CYS A 66 13.20 17.08 -0.28
C CYS A 66 11.71 16.85 -0.61
N GLY A 67 10.98 16.15 0.27
CA GLY A 67 9.55 15.90 0.11
C GLY A 67 8.66 17.12 0.29
N ILE A 68 9.24 18.26 0.73
CA ILE A 68 8.54 19.53 0.96
C ILE A 68 8.86 20.53 -0.15
N CYS A 69 10.15 20.84 -0.36
CA CYS A 69 10.59 21.90 -1.28
C CYS A 69 11.24 21.40 -2.58
N ALA A 70 11.38 20.08 -2.76
CA ALA A 70 12.08 19.44 -3.90
C ALA A 70 13.57 19.81 -4.06
N GLY A 71 14.19 20.44 -3.06
CA GLY A 71 15.62 20.76 -3.04
C GLY A 71 16.54 19.52 -2.92
N PRO A 72 17.84 19.63 -3.23
CA PRO A 72 18.79 18.51 -3.25
C PRO A 72 19.32 18.16 -1.86
N HIS A 73 18.42 17.87 -0.93
CA HIS A 73 18.72 17.45 0.45
C HIS A 73 17.66 16.50 0.99
N HIS A 74 17.95 15.83 2.10
CA HIS A 74 16.94 15.03 2.80
C HIS A 74 15.89 15.93 3.47
N THR A 75 14.67 15.42 3.61
CA THR A 75 13.52 16.21 4.11
C THR A 75 13.70 16.68 5.56
N ASP A 76 14.50 15.96 6.35
CA ASP A 76 14.87 16.31 7.73
C ASP A 76 15.88 17.46 7.82
N ALA A 77 16.57 17.78 6.72
CA ALA A 77 17.48 18.92 6.60
C ALA A 77 16.84 20.13 5.90
N CYS A 78 15.49 20.17 5.83
CA CYS A 78 14.72 21.25 5.22
C CYS A 78 14.56 22.47 6.13
#